data_AF-A0A0G4G251-F1
#
_entry.id   AF-A0A0G4G251-F1
#
_cell.length_a   1.000
_cell.length_b   1.000
_cell.length_c   1.000
_cell.angle_alpha   90.00
_cell.angle_beta   90.00
_cell.angle_gamma   90.00
#
_symmetry.space_group_name_H-M   'P 1'
#
loop_
_entity.id
_entity.type
_entity.pdbx_description
1 polymer ?
#
loop_
_entity_poly.entity_id
_entity_poly.type
_entity_poly.pdbx_seq_one_letter_code
_entity_poly.pdbx_strand_id
1 'polypeptide(L)'
;MRRMKSRLPTEHTNTILLVPLGDRINTDKTLPDGFCELLRLYCGAFYDGMEVAMLSKPLSLHNCRSRESRQGAETHRQYLIGDIFQLMGSHREVLGHRRAFCVVGFTMEDIYPGEEWNFVFGQARPMERVGVFSFARHDPCFYGEMAPGPQTSATLLWRAMQTMTHEIGHIFGMEHCVYYKCLMNGSNHALEAASRPSVLCPVCLQKLYHAIRFDPHKRYVGLVDALGAIAGRLKRDTVEGSIQRAREWLTRRLAHWE
;
A
#
# COMPACT_ATOMS: atom_id res chain seq x y z
N MET A 1 11.64 -34.15 10.72
CA MET A 1 10.71 -33.09 10.27
C MET A 1 11.22 -31.74 10.77
N ARG A 2 11.68 -30.83 9.89
CA ARG A 2 11.97 -29.45 10.29
C ARG A 2 10.64 -28.81 10.73
N ARG A 3 10.55 -28.39 11.99
CA ARG A 3 9.43 -27.57 12.49
C ARG A 3 9.28 -26.39 11.53
N MET A 4 8.16 -26.32 10.83
CA MET A 4 7.86 -25.20 9.94
C MET A 4 7.89 -23.95 10.81
N LYS A 5 8.85 -23.03 10.59
CA LYS A 5 8.94 -21.77 11.33
C LYS A 5 7.55 -21.11 11.29
N SER A 6 7.11 -20.56 12.42
CA SER A 6 5.85 -19.82 12.50
C SER A 6 5.72 -18.89 11.30
N ARG A 7 4.65 -19.05 10.53
CA ARG A 7 4.37 -18.18 9.38
C ARG A 7 3.81 -16.81 9.81
N LEU A 8 3.52 -16.64 11.09
CA LEU A 8 2.99 -15.42 11.68
C LEU A 8 4.13 -14.52 12.19
N PRO A 9 3.88 -13.21 12.37
CA PRO A 9 4.79 -12.33 13.08
C PRO A 9 5.17 -12.87 14.47
N THR A 10 6.35 -12.50 14.93
CA THR A 10 6.88 -12.82 16.27
C THR A 10 7.58 -11.60 16.81
N GLU A 11 7.95 -11.57 18.09
CA GLU A 11 8.73 -10.47 18.67
C GLU A 11 10.07 -10.20 17.95
N HIS A 12 10.63 -11.20 17.25
CA HIS A 12 11.86 -11.07 16.46
C HIS A 12 11.61 -10.75 14.98
N THR A 13 10.38 -10.88 14.51
CA THR A 13 9.95 -10.63 13.12
C THR A 13 8.60 -9.92 13.13
N ASN A 14 8.59 -8.66 13.58
CA ASN A 14 7.40 -7.83 13.75
C ASN A 14 7.46 -6.51 12.95
N THR A 15 8.36 -6.39 11.97
CA THR A 15 8.50 -5.16 11.19
C THR A 15 7.92 -5.32 9.78
N ILE A 16 7.08 -4.39 9.34
CA ILE A 16 6.74 -4.16 7.93
C ILE A 16 7.78 -3.16 7.41
N LEU A 17 8.66 -3.59 6.51
CA LEU A 17 9.62 -2.69 5.88
C LEU A 17 9.03 -2.14 4.57
N LEU A 18 8.82 -0.83 4.52
CA LEU A 18 8.43 -0.12 3.32
C LEU A 18 9.69 0.34 2.55
N VAL A 19 9.72 0.07 1.24
CA VAL A 19 10.85 0.36 0.36
C VAL A 19 10.34 1.27 -0.77
N PRO A 20 10.56 2.59 -0.68
CA PRO A 20 10.29 3.49 -1.80
C PRO A 20 11.20 3.12 -2.98
N LEU A 21 10.66 3.14 -4.20
CA LEU A 21 11.34 2.73 -5.43
C LEU A 21 11.13 3.76 -6.54
N GLY A 22 12.22 4.11 -7.24
CA GLY A 22 12.19 5.02 -8.38
C GLY A 22 12.21 6.49 -8.01
N ASP A 23 12.52 7.33 -9.00
CA ASP A 23 12.79 8.75 -8.80
C ASP A 23 11.50 9.59 -8.74
N ARG A 24 10.40 9.09 -9.33
CA ARG A 24 9.09 9.77 -9.26
C ARG A 24 8.56 9.94 -7.84
N ILE A 25 8.98 9.13 -6.88
CA ILE A 25 8.59 9.35 -5.47
C ILE A 25 9.07 10.72 -4.94
N ASN A 26 10.20 11.21 -5.44
CA ASN A 26 10.76 12.49 -5.02
C ASN A 26 10.48 13.63 -6.00
N THR A 27 10.23 13.30 -7.27
CA THR A 27 10.16 14.30 -8.35
C THR A 27 8.74 14.57 -8.83
N ASP A 28 7.79 13.69 -8.53
CA ASP A 28 6.41 13.84 -8.96
C ASP A 28 5.68 14.89 -8.11
N LYS A 29 5.35 16.01 -8.76
CA LYS A 29 4.67 17.14 -8.14
C LYS A 29 3.19 16.88 -7.88
N THR A 30 2.62 15.77 -8.36
CA THR A 30 1.25 15.38 -8.03
C THR A 30 1.14 14.77 -6.63
N LEU A 31 2.27 14.37 -6.02
CA LEU A 31 2.28 13.79 -4.68
C LEU A 31 2.04 14.86 -3.61
N PRO A 32 1.22 14.56 -2.59
CA PRO A 32 1.09 15.46 -1.44
C PRO A 32 2.38 15.50 -0.62
N ASP A 33 2.61 16.64 0.06
CA ASP A 33 3.77 16.82 0.94
C ASP A 33 3.84 15.72 2.01
N GLY A 34 5.00 15.08 2.09
CA GLY A 34 5.22 13.96 3.02
C GLY A 34 4.46 12.68 2.65
N PHE A 35 4.13 12.47 1.37
CA PHE A 35 3.44 11.28 0.86
C PHE A 35 3.90 9.96 1.50
N CYS A 36 5.21 9.69 1.52
CA CYS A 36 5.78 8.50 2.12
C CYS A 36 5.46 8.39 3.63
N GLU A 37 5.54 9.49 4.37
CA GLU A 37 5.22 9.48 5.80
C GLU A 37 3.74 9.30 6.08
N LEU A 38 2.87 9.82 5.21
CA LEU A 38 1.43 9.60 5.30
C LEU A 38 1.09 8.13 5.05
N LEU A 39 1.74 7.48 4.06
CA LEU A 39 1.63 6.04 3.86
C LEU A 39 2.14 5.27 5.09
N ARG A 40 3.31 5.60 5.61
CA ARG A 40 3.88 4.94 6.79
C ARG A 40 2.95 5.04 8.01
N LEU A 41 2.41 6.23 8.25
CA LEU A 41 1.46 6.50 9.33
C LEU A 41 0.20 5.65 9.20
N TYR A 42 -0.42 5.64 8.01
CA TYR A 42 -1.62 4.84 7.76
C TYR A 42 -1.34 3.33 7.89
N CYS A 43 -0.21 2.86 7.36
CA CYS A 43 0.22 1.47 7.47
C CYS A 43 0.37 1.05 8.94
N GLY A 44 0.98 1.88 9.77
CA GLY A 44 1.17 1.62 11.19
C GLY A 44 -0.16 1.50 11.94
N ALA A 45 -1.09 2.43 11.69
CA ALA A 45 -2.42 2.36 12.27
C ALA A 45 -3.23 1.14 11.78
N PHE A 46 -3.09 0.77 10.50
CA PHE A 46 -3.82 -0.35 9.92
C PHE A 46 -3.31 -1.71 10.41
N TYR A 47 -2.00 -1.85 10.58
CA TYR A 47 -1.36 -3.06 11.08
C TYR A 47 -0.88 -2.89 12.52
N ASP A 48 -1.75 -2.34 13.37
CA ASP A 48 -1.47 -2.19 14.81
C ASP A 48 -0.85 -3.45 15.40
N GLY A 49 0.18 -3.29 16.23
CA GLY A 49 1.03 -4.38 16.73
C GLY A 49 2.25 -4.70 15.87
N MET A 50 2.35 -4.18 14.64
CA MET A 50 3.56 -4.24 13.81
C MET A 50 4.35 -2.93 13.88
N GLU A 51 5.67 -3.02 13.89
CA GLU A 51 6.55 -1.89 13.62
C GLU A 51 6.53 -1.58 12.12
N VAL A 52 6.46 -0.31 11.73
CA VAL A 52 6.56 0.09 10.32
C VAL A 52 7.82 0.93 10.11
N ALA A 53 8.82 0.30 9.52
CA ALA A 53 10.06 0.94 9.10
C ALA A 53 9.99 1.34 7.63
N MET A 54 10.77 2.34 7.23
CA MET A 54 10.88 2.77 5.84
C MET A 54 12.32 3.12 5.52
N LEU A 55 12.80 2.75 4.33
CA LEU A 55 14.09 3.23 3.86
C LEU A 55 14.06 4.75 3.66
N SER A 56 15.13 5.41 4.09
CA SER A 56 15.23 6.88 4.05
C SER A 56 15.34 7.45 2.63
N LYS A 57 15.78 6.63 1.67
CA LYS A 57 15.94 7.01 0.26
C LYS A 57 15.29 5.97 -0.64
N PRO A 58 14.61 6.39 -1.72
CA PRO A 58 14.13 5.45 -2.72
C PRO A 58 15.29 4.68 -3.35
N LEU A 59 15.09 3.39 -3.60
CA LEU A 59 16.03 2.62 -4.41
C LEU A 59 15.84 2.99 -5.87
N SER A 60 16.94 3.31 -6.56
CA SER A 60 16.88 3.70 -7.96
C SER A 60 16.62 2.48 -8.86
N LEU A 61 15.73 2.66 -9.85
CA LEU A 61 15.34 1.63 -10.81
C LEU A 61 16.17 1.68 -12.11
N HIS A 62 17.21 2.51 -12.20
CA HIS A 62 18.00 2.70 -13.43
C HIS A 62 18.60 1.41 -14.03
N ASN A 63 18.92 0.42 -13.19
CA ASN A 63 19.46 -0.89 -13.62
C ASN A 63 18.37 -1.94 -13.87
N CYS A 64 17.10 -1.63 -13.60
CA CYS A 64 16.00 -2.53 -13.91
C CYS A 64 15.64 -2.39 -15.40
N ARG A 65 15.38 -3.51 -16.09
CA ARG A 65 14.87 -3.45 -17.46
C ARG A 65 13.60 -2.64 -17.51
N SER A 66 13.49 -1.83 -18.55
CA SER A 66 12.32 -1.00 -18.79
C SER A 66 11.96 -0.97 -20.26
N ARG A 67 10.72 -0.59 -20.54
CA ARG A 67 10.19 -0.36 -21.88
C ARG A 67 9.36 0.92 -21.89
N GLU A 68 9.13 1.45 -23.08
CA GLU A 68 8.17 2.53 -23.27
C GLU A 68 6.77 1.92 -23.47
N SER A 69 5.78 2.46 -22.79
CA SER A 69 4.38 2.11 -22.96
C SER A 69 3.59 3.36 -23.26
N ARG A 70 2.92 3.36 -24.42
CA ARG A 70 2.00 4.42 -24.80
C ARG A 70 0.62 4.19 -24.17
N GLN A 71 0.10 5.19 -23.47
CA GLN A 71 -1.23 5.19 -22.87
C GLN A 71 -1.94 6.46 -23.38
N GLY A 72 -2.73 6.30 -24.45
CA GLY A 72 -3.32 7.44 -25.14
C GLY A 72 -2.26 8.33 -25.81
N ALA A 73 -2.23 9.60 -25.43
CA ALA A 73 -1.26 10.59 -25.90
C ALA A 73 0.06 10.56 -25.12
N GLU A 74 0.06 9.98 -23.92
CA GLU A 74 1.21 9.95 -23.01
C GLU A 74 2.09 8.72 -23.26
N THR A 75 3.40 8.88 -23.08
CA THR A 75 4.37 7.78 -23.11
C THR A 75 5.00 7.65 -21.73
N HIS A 76 4.84 6.50 -21.11
CA HIS A 76 5.37 6.22 -19.78
C HIS A 76 6.46 5.17 -19.86
N ARG A 77 7.49 5.31 -19.03
CA ARG A 77 8.46 4.25 -18.80
C ARG A 77 7.85 3.21 -17.85
N GLN A 78 7.92 1.95 -18.24
CA GLN A 78 7.49 0.79 -17.46
C GLN A 78 8.68 -0.05 -17.05
N TYR A 79 8.78 -0.44 -15.79
CA TYR A 79 9.88 -1.29 -15.28
C TYR A 79 9.43 -2.74 -15.07
N LEU A 80 10.34 -3.68 -15.37
CA LEU A 80 10.08 -5.10 -15.20
C LEU A 80 10.11 -5.44 -13.71
N ILE A 81 8.97 -5.87 -13.17
CA ILE A 81 8.82 -6.13 -11.73
C ILE A 81 9.77 -7.22 -11.21
N GLY A 82 10.15 -8.18 -12.07
CA GLY A 82 11.11 -9.23 -11.74
C GLY A 82 12.48 -8.68 -11.33
N ASP A 83 12.96 -7.66 -12.02
CA ASP A 83 14.25 -7.00 -11.72
C ASP A 83 14.15 -6.18 -10.43
N ILE A 84 12.97 -5.61 -10.13
CA ILE A 84 12.71 -4.88 -8.88
C ILE A 84 12.78 -5.83 -7.68
N PHE A 85 12.18 -7.03 -7.78
CA PHE A 85 12.31 -8.06 -6.75
C PHE A 85 13.78 -8.45 -6.52
N GLN A 86 14.56 -8.61 -7.59
CA GLN A 86 15.99 -8.93 -7.50
C GLN A 86 16.78 -7.79 -6.83
N LEU A 87 16.50 -6.54 -7.22
CA LEU A 87 17.09 -5.35 -6.60
C LEU A 87 16.84 -5.36 -5.09
N MET A 88 15.58 -5.46 -4.66
CA MET A 88 15.24 -5.48 -3.23
C MET A 88 15.89 -6.66 -2.49
N GLY A 89 15.91 -7.85 -3.11
CA GLY A 89 16.47 -9.08 -2.53
C GLY A 89 17.99 -9.06 -2.37
N SER A 90 18.69 -8.19 -3.09
CA SER A 90 20.15 -8.02 -3.03
C SER A 90 20.61 -6.73 -2.34
N HIS A 91 19.69 -5.80 -2.08
CA HIS A 91 20.05 -4.48 -1.58
C HIS A 91 20.48 -4.52 -0.11
N ARG A 92 21.70 -4.05 0.17
CA ARG A 92 22.31 -4.12 1.51
C ARG A 92 21.45 -3.50 2.61
N GLU A 93 20.82 -2.37 2.35
CA GLU A 93 19.97 -1.69 3.34
C GLU A 93 18.71 -2.51 3.65
N VAL A 94 18.06 -3.07 2.62
CA VAL A 94 16.88 -3.95 2.78
C VAL A 94 17.26 -5.18 3.60
N LEU A 95 18.36 -5.84 3.25
CA LEU A 95 18.87 -7.01 3.96
C LEU A 95 19.35 -6.71 5.39
N GLY A 96 19.63 -5.43 5.69
CA GLY A 96 19.97 -4.95 7.03
C GLY A 96 18.81 -5.03 8.03
N HIS A 97 17.56 -4.98 7.56
CA HIS A 97 16.35 -5.04 8.40
C HIS A 97 16.00 -6.48 8.79
N ARG A 98 16.80 -7.10 9.66
CA ARG A 98 16.64 -8.51 10.07
C ARG A 98 15.33 -8.83 10.79
N ARG A 99 14.63 -7.82 11.31
CA ARG A 99 13.31 -7.95 11.97
C ARG A 99 12.14 -7.81 11.00
N ALA A 100 12.40 -7.56 9.71
CA ALA A 100 11.36 -7.49 8.70
C ALA A 100 10.59 -8.81 8.65
N PHE A 101 9.33 -8.76 9.07
CA PHE A 101 8.35 -9.79 8.77
C PHE A 101 8.11 -9.83 7.27
N CYS A 102 7.87 -8.66 6.67
CA CYS A 102 7.70 -8.50 5.24
C CYS A 102 8.41 -7.27 4.70
N VAL A 103 8.73 -7.31 3.40
CA VAL A 103 9.35 -6.21 2.66
C VAL A 103 8.43 -5.79 1.53
N VAL A 104 8.07 -4.51 1.49
CA VAL A 104 7.04 -3.98 0.60
C VAL A 104 7.62 -2.82 -0.19
N GLY A 105 7.92 -3.09 -1.45
CA GLY A 105 8.28 -2.07 -2.42
C GLY A 105 7.06 -1.29 -2.87
N PHE A 106 7.17 0.03 -2.93
CA PHE A 106 6.17 0.85 -3.60
C PHE A 106 6.82 1.86 -4.53
N THR A 107 6.19 2.15 -5.66
CA THR A 107 6.73 3.04 -6.69
C THR A 107 5.66 3.92 -7.33
N MET A 108 6.08 5.08 -7.85
CA MET A 108 5.28 5.90 -8.77
C MET A 108 5.60 5.60 -10.24
N GLU A 109 6.55 4.70 -10.51
CA GLU A 109 6.82 4.22 -11.87
C GLU A 109 5.80 3.16 -12.29
N ASP A 110 5.45 3.10 -13.58
CA ASP A 110 4.58 2.02 -14.07
C ASP A 110 5.38 0.70 -14.15
N ILE A 111 4.71 -0.44 -13.97
CA ILE A 111 5.38 -1.75 -13.86
C ILE A 111 4.67 -2.82 -14.67
N TYR A 112 5.43 -3.81 -15.15
CA TYR A 112 4.91 -4.94 -15.92
C TYR A 112 5.55 -6.27 -15.49
N PRO A 113 4.85 -7.41 -15.65
CA PRO A 113 5.31 -8.71 -15.15
C PRO A 113 6.18 -9.48 -16.16
N GLY A 114 6.08 -9.16 -17.45
CA GLY A 114 6.81 -9.80 -18.54
C GLY A 114 6.28 -9.36 -19.91
N GLU A 115 6.94 -9.75 -20.99
CA GLU A 115 6.67 -9.25 -22.36
C GLU A 115 5.22 -9.46 -22.81
N GLU A 116 4.59 -10.56 -22.40
CA GLU A 116 3.22 -10.95 -22.79
C GLU A 116 2.10 -10.12 -22.11
N TRP A 117 2.43 -9.22 -21.19
CA TRP A 117 1.46 -8.50 -20.37
C TRP A 117 1.62 -6.98 -20.51
N ASN A 118 0.51 -6.25 -20.46
CA ASN A 118 0.52 -4.79 -20.58
C ASN A 118 1.08 -4.08 -19.34
N PHE A 119 0.58 -4.41 -18.15
CA PHE A 119 1.01 -3.84 -16.87
C PHE A 119 0.46 -4.66 -15.71
N VAL A 120 0.94 -4.39 -14.50
CA VAL A 120 0.31 -4.82 -13.24
C VAL A 120 0.29 -3.67 -12.24
N PHE A 121 -0.71 -3.62 -11.36
CA PHE A 121 -0.69 -2.70 -10.21
C PHE A 121 0.33 -3.12 -9.16
N GLY A 122 0.76 -4.38 -9.21
CA GLY A 122 1.78 -4.93 -8.34
C GLY A 122 1.74 -6.43 -8.34
N GLN A 123 2.65 -7.01 -7.57
CA GLN A 123 2.74 -8.44 -7.37
C GLN A 123 3.27 -8.69 -5.96
N ALA A 124 2.69 -9.68 -5.30
CA ALA A 124 3.23 -10.22 -4.06
C ALA A 124 3.82 -11.61 -4.30
N ARG A 125 4.84 -11.95 -3.50
CA ARG A 125 5.37 -13.30 -3.30
C ARG A 125 5.10 -13.67 -1.83
N PRO A 126 3.87 -14.10 -1.47
CA PRO A 126 3.49 -14.27 -0.05
C PRO A 126 4.38 -15.24 0.71
N MET A 127 4.89 -16.28 0.03
CA MET A 127 5.79 -17.26 0.64
C MET A 127 7.18 -16.67 0.97
N GLU A 128 7.63 -15.67 0.21
CA GLU A 128 8.86 -14.91 0.45
C GLU A 128 8.60 -13.68 1.34
N ARG A 129 7.33 -13.34 1.59
CA ARG A 129 6.87 -12.14 2.30
C ARG A 129 7.39 -10.84 1.69
N VAL A 130 7.52 -10.82 0.36
CA VAL A 130 7.91 -9.64 -0.40
C VAL A 130 6.76 -9.24 -1.33
N GLY A 131 6.55 -7.95 -1.52
CA GLY A 131 5.63 -7.42 -2.53
C GLY A 131 6.14 -6.13 -3.14
N VAL A 132 5.75 -5.85 -4.39
CA VAL A 132 6.05 -4.62 -5.10
C VAL A 132 4.77 -4.08 -5.72
N PHE A 133 4.45 -2.82 -5.45
CA PHE A 133 3.19 -2.18 -5.88
C PHE A 133 3.48 -0.84 -6.55
N SER A 134 2.79 -0.56 -7.66
CA SER A 134 2.85 0.72 -8.36
C SER A 134 1.60 1.53 -8.11
N PHE A 135 1.80 2.81 -7.75
CA PHE A 135 0.74 3.80 -7.66
C PHE A 135 0.59 4.65 -8.93
N ALA A 136 1.41 4.41 -9.96
CA ALA A 136 1.39 5.18 -11.20
C ALA A 136 -0.02 5.27 -11.80
N ARG A 137 -0.67 4.12 -11.98
CA ARG A 137 -2.02 4.00 -12.55
C ARG A 137 -3.15 4.29 -11.56
N HIS A 138 -2.82 4.58 -10.30
CA HIS A 138 -3.77 5.08 -9.33
C HIS A 138 -3.89 6.61 -9.35
N ASP A 139 -2.90 7.30 -9.94
CA ASP A 139 -2.92 8.74 -10.17
C ASP A 139 -4.03 9.08 -11.18
N PRO A 140 -5.04 9.91 -10.81
CA PRO A 140 -6.05 10.37 -11.74
C PRO A 140 -5.47 11.09 -12.97
N CYS A 141 -4.27 11.65 -12.86
CA CYS A 141 -3.58 12.34 -13.95
C CYS A 141 -2.85 11.40 -14.91
N PHE A 142 -2.75 10.09 -14.60
CA PHE A 142 -1.92 9.14 -15.37
C PHE A 142 -2.29 9.07 -16.86
N TYR A 143 -3.59 9.06 -17.18
CA TYR A 143 -4.08 8.94 -18.56
C TYR A 143 -4.26 10.30 -19.26
N GLY A 144 -3.84 11.41 -18.63
CA GLY A 144 -4.00 12.76 -19.17
C GLY A 144 -5.44 13.31 -19.15
N GLU A 145 -6.37 12.60 -18.49
CA GLU A 145 -7.80 12.98 -18.44
C GLU A 145 -8.09 14.06 -17.39
N MET A 146 -7.21 14.23 -16.40
CA MET A 146 -7.37 15.18 -15.31
C MET A 146 -6.08 15.98 -15.10
N ALA A 147 -6.23 17.29 -14.85
CA ALA A 147 -5.09 18.13 -14.49
C ALA A 147 -4.63 17.86 -13.05
N PRO A 148 -3.32 17.95 -12.76
CA PRO A 148 -2.80 17.90 -11.40
C PRO A 148 -3.41 18.97 -10.51
N GLY A 149 -3.81 18.58 -9.31
CA GLY A 149 -4.36 19.51 -8.34
C GLY A 149 -4.59 18.86 -6.98
N PRO A 150 -4.95 19.66 -5.96
CA PRO A 150 -5.08 19.16 -4.60
C PRO A 150 -6.05 17.97 -4.45
N GLN A 151 -7.14 17.94 -5.23
CA GLN A 151 -8.11 16.84 -5.24
C GLN A 151 -7.53 15.55 -5.87
N THR A 152 -6.75 15.66 -6.95
CA THR A 152 -6.13 14.48 -7.57
C THR A 152 -5.02 13.91 -6.70
N SER A 153 -4.23 14.77 -6.03
CA SER A 153 -3.23 14.38 -5.01
C SER A 153 -3.87 13.62 -3.83
N ALA A 154 -4.97 14.15 -3.28
CA ALA A 154 -5.71 13.49 -2.20
C ALA A 154 -6.29 12.13 -2.63
N THR A 155 -6.81 12.07 -3.86
CA THR A 155 -7.34 10.82 -4.45
C THR A 155 -6.24 9.78 -4.65
N LEU A 156 -5.07 10.18 -5.16
CA LEU A 156 -3.91 9.32 -5.32
C LEU A 156 -3.45 8.77 -3.97
N LEU A 157 -3.28 9.62 -2.95
CA LEU A 157 -2.91 9.16 -1.61
C LEU A 157 -3.92 8.17 -1.03
N TRP A 158 -5.22 8.46 -1.16
CA TRP A 158 -6.27 7.54 -0.71
C TRP A 158 -6.16 6.17 -1.38
N ARG A 159 -6.04 6.14 -2.71
CA ARG A 159 -5.89 4.89 -3.48
C ARG A 159 -4.61 4.16 -3.10
N ALA A 160 -3.49 4.87 -2.95
CA ALA A 160 -2.21 4.29 -2.55
C ALA A 160 -2.30 3.62 -1.16
N MET A 161 -2.95 4.26 -0.18
CA MET A 161 -3.19 3.70 1.15
C MET A 161 -4.03 2.42 1.10
N GLN A 162 -5.11 2.42 0.32
CA GLN A 162 -5.97 1.25 0.14
C GLN A 162 -5.22 0.11 -0.56
N THR A 163 -4.51 0.39 -1.64
CA THR A 163 -3.73 -0.62 -2.37
C THR A 163 -2.64 -1.20 -1.48
N MET A 164 -1.84 -0.36 -0.81
CA MET A 164 -0.79 -0.85 0.10
C MET A 164 -1.33 -1.78 1.19
N THR A 165 -2.45 -1.42 1.84
CA THR A 165 -3.05 -2.25 2.90
C THR A 165 -3.81 -3.46 2.36
N HIS A 166 -4.30 -3.43 1.12
CA HIS A 166 -4.82 -4.62 0.45
C HIS A 166 -3.71 -5.64 0.22
N GLU A 167 -2.62 -5.18 -0.37
CA GLU A 167 -1.56 -6.05 -0.84
C GLU A 167 -0.68 -6.60 0.29
N ILE A 168 -0.41 -5.80 1.32
CA ILE A 168 0.20 -6.33 2.56
C ILE A 168 -0.73 -7.38 3.18
N GLY A 169 -2.05 -7.24 3.02
CA GLY A 169 -3.02 -8.24 3.45
C GLY A 169 -2.77 -9.63 2.83
N HIS A 170 -2.40 -9.68 1.54
CA HIS A 170 -1.99 -10.91 0.88
C HIS A 170 -0.74 -11.54 1.50
N ILE A 171 0.22 -10.72 1.95
CA ILE A 171 1.42 -11.20 2.65
C ILE A 171 1.08 -11.81 4.01
N PHE A 172 0.03 -11.31 4.67
CA PHE A 172 -0.56 -11.91 5.88
C PHE A 172 -1.41 -13.16 5.60
N GLY A 173 -1.44 -13.65 4.35
CA GLY A 173 -2.16 -14.86 3.96
C GLY A 173 -3.66 -14.65 3.73
N MET A 174 -4.13 -13.41 3.58
CA MET A 174 -5.51 -13.14 3.20
C MET A 174 -5.67 -13.24 1.68
N GLU A 175 -6.51 -14.15 1.20
CA GLU A 175 -6.97 -14.15 -0.19
C GLU A 175 -8.06 -13.10 -0.41
N HIS A 176 -8.45 -12.92 -1.69
CA HIS A 176 -9.58 -12.07 -2.02
C HIS A 176 -10.84 -12.49 -1.25
N CYS A 177 -11.48 -11.52 -0.60
CA CYS A 177 -12.68 -11.74 0.18
C CYS A 177 -13.92 -11.76 -0.73
N VAL A 178 -14.75 -12.78 -0.59
CA VAL A 178 -16.03 -12.93 -1.30
C VAL A 178 -17.24 -12.85 -0.37
N TYR A 179 -17.02 -12.71 0.93
CA TYR A 179 -18.08 -12.80 1.94
C TYR A 179 -18.83 -11.48 2.18
N TYR A 180 -18.13 -10.34 2.09
CA TYR A 180 -18.66 -9.01 2.42
C TYR A 180 -17.99 -7.94 1.57
N LYS A 181 -18.55 -6.72 1.59
CA LYS A 181 -17.78 -5.52 1.18
C LYS A 181 -16.58 -5.36 2.13
N CYS A 182 -15.38 -5.51 1.60
CA CYS A 182 -14.14 -5.62 2.34
C CYS A 182 -13.00 -4.97 1.54
N LEU A 183 -12.03 -4.39 2.22
CA LEU A 183 -10.78 -3.96 1.59
C LEU A 183 -10.16 -5.08 0.73
N MET A 184 -10.25 -6.33 1.20
CA MET A 184 -9.69 -7.50 0.51
C MET A 184 -10.56 -8.01 -0.66
N ASN A 185 -11.64 -7.34 -1.10
CA ASN A 185 -12.37 -7.80 -2.28
C ASN A 185 -11.46 -7.82 -3.52
N GLY A 186 -11.59 -8.82 -4.40
CA GLY A 186 -10.89 -8.84 -5.70
C GLY A 186 -11.35 -7.69 -6.60
N SER A 187 -10.56 -7.38 -7.64
CA SER A 187 -10.88 -6.31 -8.57
C SER A 187 -10.18 -6.49 -9.91
N ASN A 188 -10.89 -6.18 -10.99
CA ASN A 188 -10.41 -6.31 -12.36
C ASN A 188 -9.81 -5.00 -12.91
N HIS A 189 -10.11 -3.85 -12.30
CA HIS A 189 -9.59 -2.55 -12.74
C HIS A 189 -9.56 -1.50 -11.60
N ALA A 190 -8.75 -0.45 -11.77
CA ALA A 190 -8.49 0.57 -10.74
C ALA A 190 -9.74 1.24 -10.16
N LEU A 191 -10.76 1.51 -10.98
CA LEU A 191 -12.00 2.14 -10.52
C LEU A 191 -12.79 1.25 -9.56
N GLU A 192 -12.85 -0.05 -9.82
CA GLU A 192 -13.48 -1.01 -8.91
C GLU A 192 -12.67 -1.12 -7.62
N ALA A 193 -11.34 -1.17 -7.70
CA ALA A 193 -10.47 -1.17 -6.54
C ALA A 193 -10.68 0.07 -5.65
N ALA A 194 -10.87 1.24 -6.25
CA ALA A 194 -11.14 2.50 -5.55
C ALA A 194 -12.54 2.55 -4.89
N SER A 195 -13.48 1.71 -5.31
CA SER A 195 -14.83 1.63 -4.73
C SER A 195 -14.92 0.74 -3.49
N ARG A 196 -13.87 -0.06 -3.23
CA ARG A 196 -13.78 -0.94 -2.07
C ARG A 196 -13.79 -0.11 -0.77
N PRO A 197 -14.35 -0.63 0.33
CA PRO A 197 -14.19 0.02 1.61
C PRO A 197 -12.72 -0.03 2.05
N SER A 198 -12.27 0.97 2.80
CA SER A 198 -10.90 1.00 3.37
C SER A 198 -10.73 0.14 4.63
N VAL A 199 -11.71 -0.71 4.94
CA VAL A 199 -11.78 -1.47 6.19
C VAL A 199 -11.94 -2.96 5.90
N LEU A 200 -11.40 -3.78 6.80
CA LEU A 200 -11.60 -5.22 6.76
C LEU A 200 -13.01 -5.55 7.25
N CYS A 201 -13.68 -6.46 6.56
CA CYS A 201 -14.90 -7.08 7.08
C CYS A 201 -14.57 -7.96 8.31
N PRO A 202 -15.56 -8.39 9.11
CA PRO A 202 -15.32 -9.20 10.32
C PRO A 202 -14.47 -10.46 10.07
N VAL A 203 -14.65 -11.13 8.92
CA VAL A 203 -13.87 -12.32 8.55
C VAL A 203 -12.40 -11.98 8.33
N CYS A 204 -12.09 -10.95 7.54
CA CYS A 204 -10.71 -10.55 7.27
C CYS A 204 -10.06 -9.89 8.48
N LEU A 205 -10.83 -9.18 9.31
CA LEU A 205 -10.35 -8.63 10.58
C LEU A 205 -9.93 -9.77 11.52
N GLN A 206 -10.70 -10.86 11.60
CA GLN A 206 -10.35 -12.03 12.39
C GLN A 206 -9.10 -12.74 11.86
N LYS A 207 -8.91 -12.82 10.53
CA LYS A 207 -7.68 -13.33 9.92
C LYS A 207 -6.46 -12.50 10.32
N LEU A 208 -6.58 -11.17 10.27
CA LEU A 208 -5.51 -10.28 10.69
C LEU A 208 -5.24 -10.38 12.21
N TYR A 209 -6.30 -10.44 13.02
CA TYR A 209 -6.19 -10.61 14.46
C TYR A 209 -5.48 -11.91 14.82
N HIS A 210 -5.80 -13.02 14.14
CA HIS A 210 -5.10 -14.29 14.33
C HIS A 210 -3.59 -14.16 14.10
N ALA A 211 -3.19 -13.35 13.11
CA ALA A 211 -1.79 -13.16 12.76
C ALA A 211 -1.02 -12.24 13.74
N ILE A 212 -1.59 -11.09 14.11
CA ILE A 212 -0.85 -10.04 14.84
C ILE A 212 -1.22 -9.96 16.33
N ARG A 213 -2.44 -10.37 16.72
CA ARG A 213 -2.97 -10.29 18.10
C ARG A 213 -3.09 -8.87 18.66
N PHE A 214 -3.45 -7.91 17.82
CA PHE A 214 -3.74 -6.52 18.22
C PHE A 214 -5.03 -6.39 19.03
N ASP A 215 -5.17 -5.28 19.74
CA ASP A 215 -6.42 -4.87 20.40
C ASP A 215 -7.32 -4.17 19.36
N PRO A 216 -8.50 -4.71 19.01
CA PRO A 216 -9.30 -4.13 17.94
C PRO A 216 -9.83 -2.72 18.26
N HIS A 217 -10.06 -2.39 19.54
CA HIS A 217 -10.44 -1.04 19.95
C HIS A 217 -9.30 -0.06 19.67
N LYS A 218 -8.10 -0.36 20.19
CA LYS A 218 -6.91 0.49 20.01
C LYS A 218 -6.58 0.68 18.53
N ARG A 219 -6.69 -0.38 17.73
CA ARG A 219 -6.51 -0.30 16.27
C ARG A 219 -7.51 0.65 15.62
N TYR A 220 -8.78 0.62 16.00
CA TYR A 220 -9.79 1.51 15.43
C TYR A 220 -9.58 2.97 15.85
N VAL A 221 -9.22 3.22 17.11
CA VAL A 221 -8.82 4.55 17.59
C VAL A 221 -7.63 5.07 16.78
N GLY A 222 -6.56 4.27 16.67
CA GLY A 222 -5.36 4.63 15.90
C GLY A 222 -5.66 4.91 14.42
N LEU A 223 -6.59 4.17 13.80
CA LEU A 223 -7.03 4.45 12.43
C LEU A 223 -7.78 5.78 12.30
N VAL A 224 -8.66 6.12 13.25
CA VAL A 224 -9.37 7.41 13.26
C VAL A 224 -8.38 8.57 13.41
N ASP A 225 -7.41 8.43 14.32
CA ASP A 225 -6.38 9.42 14.59
C ASP A 225 -5.45 9.60 13.38
N ALA A 226 -4.96 8.51 12.81
CA ALA A 226 -4.11 8.54 11.62
C ALA A 226 -4.83 9.21 10.44
N LEU A 227 -6.07 8.83 10.16
CA LEU A 227 -6.87 9.46 9.11
C LEU A 227 -7.16 10.94 9.42
N GLY A 228 -7.29 11.32 10.69
CA GLY A 228 -7.43 12.72 11.11
C GLY A 228 -6.17 13.54 10.88
N ALA A 229 -5.01 12.99 11.23
CA ALA A 229 -3.71 13.61 10.97
C ALA A 229 -3.46 13.75 9.46
N ILE A 230 -3.79 12.72 8.66
CA ILE A 230 -3.69 12.75 7.20
C ILE A 230 -4.62 13.81 6.62
N ALA A 231 -5.88 13.84 7.03
CA ALA A 231 -6.84 14.86 6.63
C ALA A 231 -6.36 16.28 6.95
N GLY A 232 -5.74 16.48 8.12
CA GLY A 232 -5.20 17.78 8.53
C GLY A 232 -4.00 18.26 7.69
N ARG A 233 -3.29 17.36 7.00
CA ARG A 233 -2.20 17.71 6.08
C ARG A 233 -2.68 17.97 4.65
N LEU A 234 -3.83 17.44 4.27
CA LEU A 234 -4.45 17.72 2.99
C LEU A 234 -5.19 19.07 3.06
N LYS A 235 -5.23 19.83 1.94
CA LYS A 235 -5.96 21.10 1.91
C LYS A 235 -7.44 20.84 2.21
N ARG A 236 -8.09 21.67 3.05
CA ARG A 236 -9.45 21.44 3.58
C ARG A 236 -10.48 21.07 2.51
N ASP A 237 -10.42 21.70 1.34
CA ASP A 237 -11.36 21.48 0.21
C ASP A 237 -11.07 20.22 -0.63
N THR A 238 -10.18 19.34 -0.16
CA THR A 238 -9.79 18.08 -0.85
C THR A 238 -10.18 16.81 -0.09
N VAL A 239 -10.56 16.96 1.17
CA VAL A 239 -10.79 15.83 2.11
C VAL A 239 -12.20 15.24 1.94
N GLU A 240 -13.04 15.85 1.12
CA GLU A 240 -14.49 15.83 1.26
C GLU A 240 -15.21 14.53 0.82
N GLY A 241 -14.49 13.43 0.67
CA GLY A 241 -15.11 12.15 0.38
C GLY A 241 -14.57 11.01 1.22
N SER A 242 -13.55 10.35 0.69
CA SER A 242 -13.26 8.98 1.11
C SER A 242 -12.60 8.89 2.48
N ILE A 243 -11.66 9.78 2.79
CA ILE A 243 -11.01 9.83 4.10
C ILE A 243 -12.04 10.16 5.19
N GLN A 244 -12.85 11.20 4.97
CA GLN A 244 -13.86 11.62 5.94
C GLN A 244 -14.93 10.54 6.15
N ARG A 245 -15.46 9.94 5.08
CA ARG A 245 -16.40 8.81 5.19
C ARG A 245 -15.80 7.61 5.94
N ALA A 246 -14.52 7.30 5.71
CA ALA A 246 -13.85 6.22 6.42
C ALA A 246 -13.69 6.53 7.92
N ARG A 247 -13.34 7.77 8.26
CA ARG A 247 -13.27 8.23 9.66
C ARG A 247 -14.63 8.13 10.32
N GLU A 248 -15.68 8.66 9.71
CA GLU A 248 -17.04 8.59 10.24
C GLU A 248 -17.51 7.15 10.44
N TRP A 249 -17.22 6.27 9.49
CA TRP A 249 -17.55 4.85 9.62
C TRP A 249 -16.83 4.23 10.83
N LEU A 250 -15.54 4.50 11.01
CA LEU A 250 -14.76 3.99 12.14
C LEU A 250 -15.24 4.55 13.48
N THR A 251 -15.51 5.87 13.55
CA THR A 251 -16.05 6.52 14.75
C THR A 251 -17.38 5.92 15.16
N ARG A 252 -18.29 5.66 14.22
CA ARG A 252 -19.56 4.97 14.51
C ARG A 252 -19.35 3.55 15.05
N ARG A 253 -18.29 2.86 14.61
CA ARG A 253 -17.97 1.52 15.13
C ARG A 253 -17.43 1.56 16.55
N LEU A 254 -16.63 2.56 16.89
CA LEU A 254 -16.12 2.78 18.24
C LEU A 254 -17.24 3.08 19.24
N ALA A 255 -18.27 3.83 18.83
CA ALA A 255 -19.42 4.14 19.69
C ALA A 255 -20.24 2.91 20.14
N HIS A 256 -20.01 1.72 19.57
CA HIS A 256 -20.63 0.46 20.01
C HIS A 256 -19.78 -0.31 21.04
N TRP A 257 -18.61 0.22 21.42
CA TRP A 257 -17.72 -0.37 22.41
C TRP A 257 -17.84 0.28 23.80
N GLU A 258 -18.52 1.43 23.85
CA GLU A 258 -18.91 2.15 25.07
C GLU A 258 -20.26 1.62 25.60
#